data_AF-A0A9E1QCV9-F1
#
_entry.id   AF-A0A9E1QCV9-F1
#
_cell.length_a   1.000
_cell.length_b   1.000
_cell.length_c   1.000
_cell.angle_alpha   90.00
_cell.angle_beta   90.00
_cell.angle_gamma   90.00
#
_symmetry.space_group_name_H-M   'P 1'
#
loop_
_entity.id
_entity.type
_entity.pdbx_description
1 polymer ?
#
loop_
_entity_poly.entity_id
_entity_poly.type
_entity_poly.pdbx_seq_one_letter_code
_entity_poly.pdbx_strand_id
1 'polypeptide(L)' 'MAEKYVDIDTLKYLLYDVHNLEELLVRDRFQDHDKESLDMFIDSVKEFADRELFPYVKEMDEHPAYHKDGKVFVHDQVKT' A
#
# COMPACT_ATOMS: atom_id res chain seq x y z
N MET A 1 -16.41 2.28 11.00
CA MET A 1 -15.83 0.95 10.81
C MET A 1 -14.98 0.98 9.53
N ALA A 2 -13.97 1.86 9.46
CA ALA A 2 -12.83 1.58 8.59
C ALA A 2 -12.10 0.43 9.30
N GLU A 3 -12.65 -0.78 9.16
CA GLU A 3 -12.14 -1.95 9.86
C GLU A 3 -10.71 -2.17 9.40
N LYS A 4 -9.83 -2.50 10.36
CA LYS A 4 -8.41 -2.78 10.18
C LYS A 4 -8.18 -3.73 9.00
N TYR A 5 -8.06 -3.23 7.76
CA TYR A 5 -7.64 -4.03 6.62
C TYR A 5 -6.11 -4.27 6.65
N VAL A 6 -5.42 -3.51 7.49
CA VAL A 6 -4.01 -3.67 7.79
C VAL A 6 -3.74 -3.24 9.23
N ASP A 7 -2.77 -3.89 9.87
CA ASP A 7 -2.23 -3.53 11.18
C ASP A 7 -0.79 -3.01 10.99
N ILE A 8 -0.65 -1.68 10.96
CA ILE A 8 0.64 -1.01 10.69
C ILE A 8 1.62 -1.20 11.85
N ASP A 9 1.13 -1.28 13.08
CA ASP A 9 1.98 -1.51 14.26
C ASP A 9 2.64 -2.88 14.18
N THR A 10 1.88 -3.90 13.80
CA THR A 10 2.41 -5.26 13.59
C THR A 10 3.41 -5.30 12.44
N LEU A 11 3.15 -4.57 11.34
CA LEU A 11 4.10 -4.46 10.23
C LEU A 11 5.41 -3.81 10.69
N LYS A 12 5.35 -2.66 11.38
CA LYS A 12 6.53 -1.96 11.90
C LYS A 12 7.29 -2.84 12.91
N TYR A 13 6.60 -3.58 13.77
CA TYR A 13 7.21 -4.56 14.68
C TYR A 13 7.98 -5.65 13.93
N LEU A 14 7.37 -6.25 12.89
CA LEU A 14 8.06 -7.26 12.08
C LEU A 14 9.31 -6.69 11.40
N LEU A 15 9.21 -5.49 10.84
CA LEU A 15 10.33 -4.84 10.14
C LEU A 15 11.47 -4.47 11.09
N TYR A 16 11.18 -3.80 12.20
CA TYR A 16 12.21 -3.21 13.05
C TYR A 16 12.67 -4.13 14.17
N ASP A 17 11.76 -4.84 14.85
CA ASP A 17 12.08 -5.63 16.04
C ASP A 17 12.38 -7.09 15.74
N VAL A 18 11.75 -7.67 14.70
CA VAL A 18 11.97 -9.08 14.32
C VAL A 18 13.05 -9.22 13.26
N HIS A 19 13.05 -8.34 12.26
CA HIS A 19 13.97 -8.42 11.12
C HIS A 19 15.15 -7.44 11.17
N ASN A 20 15.20 -6.56 12.17
CA ASN A 20 16.25 -5.56 12.33
C ASN A 20 16.55 -4.80 11.03
N LEU A 21 15.50 -4.34 10.32
CA LEU A 21 15.60 -3.72 8.99
C LEU A 21 16.65 -2.59 8.92
N GLU A 22 16.83 -1.84 10.00
CA GLU A 22 17.81 -0.75 10.09
C GLU A 22 19.25 -1.22 9.83
N GLU A 23 19.59 -2.48 10.15
CA GLU A 23 20.89 -3.08 9.85
C GLU A 23 21.13 -3.28 8.34
N LEU A 24 20.08 -3.29 7.50
CA LEU A 24 20.20 -3.37 6.05
C LEU A 24 20.48 -2.01 5.41
N LEU A 25 20.10 -0.92 6.07
CA LEU A 25 20.20 0.44 5.53
C LEU A 25 21.66 0.93 5.43
N VAL A 26 22.57 0.30 6.17
CA VAL A 26 24.02 0.59 6.08
C VAL A 26 24.66 0.12 4.77
N ARG A 27 23.96 -0.69 3.96
CA ARG A 27 24.49 -1.18 2.69
C ARG A 27 24.38 -0.09 1.62
N ASP A 28 25.39 0.03 0.76
CA ASP A 28 25.44 1.02 -0.33
C ASP A 28 24.15 1.09 -1.18
N ARG A 29 23.45 -0.04 -1.37
CA ARG A 29 22.20 -0.08 -2.12
C ARG A 29 21.05 0.71 -1.47
N PHE A 30 21.06 0.86 -0.15
CA PHE A 30 19.97 1.42 0.65
C PHE A 30 20.40 2.68 1.43
N GLN A 31 21.59 3.21 1.16
CA GLN A 31 22.19 4.33 1.91
C GLN A 31 21.37 5.63 1.87
N ASP A 32 20.48 5.77 0.88
CA ASP A 32 19.59 6.92 0.74
C ASP A 32 18.33 6.82 1.63
N HIS A 33 18.21 5.75 2.43
CA HIS A 33 17.07 5.51 3.30
C HIS A 33 17.50 5.40 4.76
N ASP A 34 16.71 6.03 5.63
CA ASP A 34 16.74 5.85 7.07
C ASP A 34 15.35 5.42 7.59
N LYS A 35 15.27 5.11 8.88
CA LYS A 35 14.01 4.71 9.52
C LYS A 35 12.88 5.72 9.30
N GLU A 36 13.18 7.01 9.40
CA GLU A 36 12.20 8.08 9.26
C GLU A 36 11.63 8.12 7.83
N SER A 37 12.48 7.99 6.82
CA SER A 37 12.07 7.93 5.41
C SER A 37 11.19 6.71 5.12
N LEU A 38 11.48 5.57 5.74
CA LEU A 38 10.68 4.34 5.59
C LEU A 38 9.33 4.47 6.30
N ASP A 39 9.30 5.01 7.51
CA ASP A 39 8.06 5.25 8.24
C ASP A 39 7.16 6.23 7.48
N MET A 40 7.72 7.33 6.97
CA MET A 40 7.01 8.28 6.13
C MET A 40 6.45 7.62 4.86
N PHE A 41 7.21 6.72 4.24
CA PHE A 41 6.75 5.98 3.06
C PHE A 41 5.58 5.05 3.40
N ILE A 42 5.68 4.28 4.48
CA ILE A 42 4.60 3.39 4.95
C ILE A 42 3.34 4.20 5.23
N ASP A 43 3.47 5.33 5.92
CA ASP A 43 2.33 6.18 6.28
C ASP A 43 1.70 6.83 5.03
N SER A 44 2.51 7.26 4.05
CA SER A 44 2.02 7.81 2.78
C SER A 44 1.24 6.77 1.96
N VAL A 45 1.75 5.53 1.90
CA VAL A 45 1.06 4.42 1.23
C VAL A 45 -0.23 4.06 1.96
N LYS A 46 -0.24 4.11 3.29
CA LYS A 46 -1.43 3.87 4.09
C LYS A 46 -2.51 4.92 3.81
N GLU A 47 -2.15 6.21 3.79
CA GLU A 47 -3.07 7.30 3.47
C GLU A 47 -3.64 7.15 2.05
N PHE A 48 -2.79 6.84 1.07
CA PHE A 48 -3.23 6.56 -0.29
C PHE A 48 -4.21 5.38 -0.33
N ALA A 49 -3.90 4.28 0.35
CA ALA A 49 -4.77 3.12 0.40
C ALA A 49 -6.12 3.41 1.08
N ASP A 50 -6.12 4.19 2.16
CA ASP A 50 -7.34 4.62 2.86
C ASP A 50 -8.28 5.43 1.97
N ARG A 51 -7.71 6.29 1.13
CA ARG A 51 -8.48 7.24 0.32
C ARG A 51 -8.87 6.65 -1.04
N GLU A 52 -7.92 6.00 -1.71
CA GLU A 52 -8.02 5.69 -3.14
C GLU A 52 -8.27 4.20 -3.42
N LEU A 53 -8.05 3.31 -2.45
CA LEU A 53 -8.13 1.85 -2.68
C LEU A 53 -9.24 1.19 -1.83
N PHE A 54 -9.13 1.32 -0.51
CA PHE A 54 -10.02 0.62 0.43
C PHE A 54 -11.51 0.97 0.25
N PRO A 55 -11.91 2.22 -0.03
CA PRO A 55 -13.33 2.54 -0.24
C PRO A 55 -13.95 1.80 -1.43
N TYR A 56 -13.13 1.49 -2.44
CA TYR A 56 -13.58 0.92 -3.71
C TYR A 56 -13.39 -0.59 -3.80
N VAL A 57 -12.74 -1.22 -2.79
CA VAL A 57 -12.37 -2.64 -2.84
C VAL A 57 -13.58 -3.56 -3.06
N LYS A 58 -14.71 -3.25 -2.42
CA LYS A 58 -15.94 -4.03 -2.56
C LYS A 58 -16.65 -3.76 -3.88
N GLU A 59 -16.76 -2.49 -4.28
CA GLU A 59 -17.42 -2.11 -5.52
C GLU A 59 -16.70 -2.70 -6.74
N MET A 60 -15.37 -2.70 -6.74
CA MET A 60 -14.55 -3.28 -7.79
C MET A 60 -14.65 -4.81 -7.87
N ASP A 61 -14.88 -5.49 -6.74
CA ASP A 61 -15.11 -6.95 -6.71
C ASP A 61 -16.52 -7.31 -7.24
N GLU A 62 -17.54 -6.54 -6.83
CA GLU A 62 -18.92 -6.71 -7.29
C GLU A 62 -19.10 -6.34 -8.78
N HIS A 63 -18.31 -5.37 -9.28
CA HIS A 63 -18.35 -4.87 -10.65
C HIS A 63 -16.97 -4.98 -11.31
N PRO A 64 -16.53 -6.21 -11.66
CA PRO A 64 -15.22 -6.43 -12.22
C PRO A 64 -15.07 -5.77 -13.59
N ALA A 65 -13.82 -5.49 -13.96
CA ALA A 65 -13.50 -5.01 -15.30
C ALA A 65 -14.00 -5.99 -16.36
N TYR A 66 -14.55 -5.46 -17.46
CA TYR A 66 -15.12 -6.27 -18.52
C TYR A 66 -14.66 -5.80 -19.90
N HIS A 67 -14.62 -6.74 -20.84
CA HIS A 67 -14.26 -6.46 -22.22
C HIS A 67 -15.52 -6.36 -23.08
N LYS A 68 -15.62 -5.28 -23.87
CA LYS A 68 -16.72 -5.06 -24.80
C LYS A 68 -16.24 -4.23 -25.99
N ASP A 69 -16.67 -4.59 -27.19
CA ASP A 69 -16.39 -3.84 -28.44
C ASP A 69 -14.90 -3.50 -28.65
N GLY A 70 -14.01 -4.46 -28.34
CA GLY A 70 -12.57 -4.31 -28.48
C GLY A 70 -11.89 -3.42 -27.43
N LYS A 71 -12.61 -3.04 -26.37
CA LYS A 71 -12.11 -2.19 -25.28
C LYS A 71 -12.32 -2.85 -23.92
N VAL A 72 -11.43 -2.54 -22.98
CA VAL A 72 -11.56 -2.91 -21.56
C VAL A 72 -12.18 -1.73 -20.82
N PHE A 73 -13.25 -1.99 -20.09
CA PHE A 73 -13.92 -1.04 -19.23
C PHE A 73 -13.57 -1.37 -17.78
N VAL A 74 -12.98 -0.40 -17.09
CA VAL A 74 -12.57 -0.50 -15.69
C VAL A 74 -13.38 0.47 -14.82
N HIS A 75 -13.33 0.25 -13.51
CA HIS A 75 -13.95 1.11 -12.51
C HIS A 75 -13.41 2.56 -12.61
N ASP A 76 -14.24 3.56 -12.37
CA ASP A 76 -13.90 4.99 -12.53
C ASP A 76 -12.66 5.41 -11.74
N GLN A 77 -12.52 4.85 -10.54
CA GLN A 77 -11.36 5.07 -9.65
C GLN A 77 -10.00 4.74 -10.28
N VAL A 78 -9.94 3.80 -11.24
CA VAL A 78 -8.68 3.35 -11.86
C VAL A 78 -8.62 3.67 -13.35
N LYS A 79 -9.54 4.49 -13.85
CA LYS A 79 -9.47 4.99 -15.23
C LYS A 79 -8.28 5.92 -15.40
N THR A 80 -7.63 5.83 -16.56
CA THR A 80 -6.50 6.69 -16.98
C THR A 80 -6.95 7.66 -18.05
#